data_AF-A0A0P8ARA8-F1
#
_entry.id   AF-A0A0P8ARA8-F1
#
_cell.length_a   1.000
_cell.length_b   1.000
_cell.length_c   1.000
_cell.angle_alpha   90.00
_cell.angle_beta   90.00
_cell.angle_gamma   90.00
#
_symmetry.space_group_name_H-M   'P 1'
#
loop_
_entity.id
_entity.type
_entity.pdbx_description
1 polymer ?
#
loop_
_entity_poly.entity_id
_entity_poly.type
_entity_poly.pdbx_seq_one_letter_code
_entity_poly.pdbx_strand_id
1 'polypeptide(L)'
;MIPPAIECGFGELGKHGSIINAEFGAAFRLSAVLTDAPFAPTPKREFGVDDFCMHCRVCEDACPPEAILPEKVAVRGEEKWYVDFDRCIPFFAQTSGCAICIAVCPWSRPGVGESLAAKLARRAARQAAE
;
A
#
# COMPACT_ATOMS: atom_id res chain seq x y z
N MET A 1 1.43 -6.27 -11.45
CA MET A 1 0.09 -5.75 -11.09
C MET A 1 0.12 -4.46 -10.28
N ILE A 2 1.12 -4.24 -9.41
CA ILE A 2 1.25 -3.00 -8.62
C ILE A 2 1.31 -1.73 -9.51
N PRO A 3 2.16 -1.62 -10.55
CA PRO A 3 2.24 -0.37 -11.31
C PRO A 3 0.94 0.01 -12.04
N PRO A 4 0.25 -0.91 -12.77
CA PRO A 4 -1.04 -0.59 -13.37
C PRO A 4 -2.11 -0.12 -12.37
N ALA A 5 -2.15 -0.68 -11.16
CA ALA A 5 -3.10 -0.28 -10.12
C ALA A 5 -2.84 1.14 -9.60
N ILE A 6 -1.57 1.56 -9.54
CA ILE A 6 -1.21 2.94 -9.21
C ILE A 6 -1.59 3.87 -10.37
N GLU A 7 -1.25 3.49 -11.60
CA GLU A 7 -1.49 4.32 -12.78
C GLU A 7 -2.98 4.56 -13.06
N CYS A 8 -3.85 3.59 -12.81
CA CYS A 8 -5.30 3.77 -12.97
C CYS A 8 -5.99 4.43 -11.75
N GLY A 9 -5.21 4.88 -10.75
CA GLY A 9 -5.76 5.52 -9.55
C GLY A 9 -6.53 4.56 -8.63
N PHE A 10 -6.30 3.26 -8.72
CA PHE A 10 -6.96 2.28 -7.85
C PHE A 10 -6.46 2.37 -6.41
N GLY A 11 -5.19 2.68 -6.20
CA GLY A 11 -4.60 2.73 -4.86
C GLY A 11 -3.16 3.22 -4.86
N GLU A 12 -2.60 3.36 -3.66
CA GLU A 12 -1.22 3.78 -3.43
C GLU A 12 -0.39 2.63 -2.83
N LEU A 13 0.93 2.66 -3.04
CA LEU A 13 1.84 1.65 -2.48
C LEU A 13 2.00 1.85 -0.97
N GLY A 14 1.63 0.83 -0.18
CA GLY A 14 1.87 0.81 1.26
C GLY A 14 3.27 0.32 1.65
N LYS A 15 3.71 0.63 2.87
CA LYS A 15 4.99 0.18 3.45
C LYS A 15 5.19 -1.35 3.37
N HIS A 16 4.11 -2.12 3.55
CA HIS A 16 4.14 -3.59 3.44
C HIS A 16 4.15 -4.12 1.99
N GLY A 17 4.39 -3.26 0.99
CA GLY A 17 4.60 -3.65 -0.41
C GLY A 17 3.33 -4.03 -1.19
N SER A 18 2.13 -3.85 -0.62
CA SER A 18 0.85 -4.06 -1.32
C SER A 18 0.13 -2.73 -1.58
N ILE A 19 -0.83 -2.74 -2.49
CA ILE A 19 -1.67 -1.56 -2.74
C ILE A 19 -2.65 -1.37 -1.57
N ILE A 20 -2.82 -0.12 -1.18
CA ILE A 20 -3.84 0.32 -0.24
C ILE A 20 -4.87 1.17 -1.00
N ASN A 21 -6.13 0.84 -0.82
CA ASN A 21 -7.29 1.57 -1.33
C ASN A 21 -8.13 2.08 -0.15
N ALA A 22 -8.73 3.26 -0.27
CA ALA A 22 -9.52 3.85 0.82
C ALA A 22 -10.77 3.03 1.20
N GLU A 23 -11.42 2.41 0.22
CA GLU A 23 -12.64 1.60 0.42
C GLU A 23 -12.30 0.16 0.82
N PHE A 24 -11.37 -0.47 0.10
CA PHE A 24 -11.05 -1.90 0.27
C PHE A 24 -9.90 -2.18 1.24
N GLY A 25 -9.26 -1.14 1.79
CA GLY A 25 -8.10 -1.28 2.67
C GLY A 25 -6.88 -1.85 1.96
N ALA A 26 -6.17 -2.78 2.59
CA ALA A 26 -5.05 -3.51 1.97
C ALA A 26 -5.39 -4.99 1.66
N ALA A 27 -6.56 -5.45 2.09
CA ALA A 27 -6.92 -6.87 2.14
C ALA A 27 -7.68 -7.35 0.89
N PHE A 28 -7.08 -7.18 -0.29
CA PHE A 28 -7.63 -7.63 -1.57
C PHE A 28 -6.56 -8.24 -2.47
N ARG A 29 -6.98 -8.86 -3.58
CA ARG A 29 -6.09 -9.32 -4.65
C ARG A 29 -6.31 -8.51 -5.92
N LEU A 30 -5.21 -8.17 -6.58
CA LEU A 30 -5.24 -7.49 -7.86
C LEU A 30 -5.26 -8.50 -9.00
N SER A 31 -6.04 -8.19 -10.02
CA SER A 31 -6.02 -8.83 -11.32
C SER A 31 -6.22 -7.76 -12.39
N ALA A 32 -5.89 -8.06 -13.63
CA ALA A 32 -6.20 -7.19 -14.76
C ALA A 32 -6.47 -8.00 -16.01
N VAL A 33 -7.15 -7.33 -16.94
CA VAL A 33 -7.40 -7.80 -18.29
C VAL A 33 -6.70 -6.83 -19.25
N LEU A 34 -5.91 -7.36 -20.17
CA LEU A 34 -5.37 -6.60 -21.28
C LEU A 34 -6.38 -6.66 -22.44
N THR A 35 -6.72 -5.51 -23.02
CA THR A 35 -7.70 -5.41 -24.09
C THR A 35 -7.44 -4.18 -24.96
N ASP A 36 -7.80 -4.27 -26.23
CA ASP A 36 -7.78 -3.15 -27.18
C ASP A 36 -9.09 -2.36 -27.19
N ALA A 37 -10.07 -2.77 -26.36
CA ALA A 37 -11.32 -2.04 -26.25
C ALA A 37 -11.07 -0.59 -25.79
N PRO A 38 -11.75 0.40 -26.39
CA PRO A 38 -11.52 1.79 -26.06
C PRO A 38 -12.10 2.14 -24.68
N PHE A 39 -11.27 2.68 -23.80
CA PHE A 39 -11.67 3.22 -22.50
C PHE A 39 -11.10 4.62 -22.30
N ALA A 40 -11.85 5.47 -21.59
CA ALA A 40 -11.31 6.74 -21.11
C ALA A 40 -10.26 6.46 -20.01
N PRO A 41 -9.13 7.20 -19.98
CA PRO A 41 -8.19 7.13 -18.87
C PRO A 41 -8.86 7.48 -17.54
N THR A 42 -8.50 6.76 -16.48
CA THR A 42 -8.91 7.12 -15.11
C THR A 42 -7.84 8.02 -14.49
N PRO A 43 -8.22 9.13 -13.85
CA PRO A 43 -7.24 9.98 -13.17
C PRO A 43 -6.61 9.24 -11.98
N LYS A 44 -5.34 9.55 -11.71
CA LYS A 44 -4.70 9.13 -10.46
C LYS A 44 -5.46 9.71 -9.27
N ARG A 45 -5.51 8.94 -8.18
CA ARG A 45 -6.14 9.32 -6.92
C ARG A 45 -5.07 9.24 -5.82
N GLU A 46 -5.07 10.23 -4.95
CA GLU A 46 -4.18 10.28 -3.78
C GLU A 46 -5.02 10.07 -2.52
N PHE A 47 -4.58 9.16 -1.67
CA PHE A 47 -5.23 8.85 -0.39
C PHE A 47 -4.35 9.24 0.81
N GLY A 48 -3.11 9.66 0.56
CA GLY A 48 -2.14 10.03 1.59
C GLY A 48 -1.50 8.80 2.25
N VAL A 49 -1.52 7.63 1.60
CA VAL A 49 -0.97 6.39 2.14
C VAL A 49 0.52 6.52 2.42
N ASP A 50 1.25 7.24 1.57
CA ASP A 50 2.69 7.41 1.74
C ASP A 50 3.03 8.21 3.00
N ASP A 51 2.41 9.37 3.20
CA ASP A 51 2.54 10.17 4.44
C ASP A 51 2.14 9.35 5.68
N PHE A 52 1.06 8.58 5.59
CA PHE A 52 0.66 7.69 6.66
C PHE A 52 1.73 6.63 6.96
N CYS A 53 2.29 6.00 5.93
CA CYS A 53 3.31 4.96 6.06
C CYS A 53 4.62 5.49 6.64
N MET A 54 4.99 6.74 6.37
CA MET A 54 6.18 7.37 6.95
C MET A 54 6.13 7.41 8.49
N HIS A 55 4.95 7.52 9.08
CA HIS A 55 4.76 7.64 10.52
C HIS A 55 4.22 6.35 11.18
N CYS A 56 3.76 5.39 10.38
CA CYS A 56 3.20 4.13 10.85
C CYS A 56 4.23 3.00 10.82
N ARG A 57 4.34 2.23 11.91
CA ARG A 57 5.22 1.05 12.00
C ARG A 57 4.48 -0.26 12.27
N VAL A 58 3.15 -0.26 12.22
CA VAL A 58 2.34 -1.42 12.62
C VAL A 58 2.68 -2.70 11.85
N CYS A 59 2.87 -2.61 10.53
CA CYS A 59 3.21 -3.77 9.71
C CYS A 59 4.68 -4.20 9.86
N GLU A 60 5.57 -3.25 10.12
CA GLU A 60 7.00 -3.44 10.40
C GLU A 60 7.17 -4.20 11.71
N ASP A 61 6.60 -3.69 12.81
CA ASP A 61 6.66 -4.27 14.15
C ASP A 61 6.02 -5.68 14.20
N ALA A 62 5.06 -5.96 13.32
CA ALA A 62 4.35 -7.24 13.28
C ALA A 62 4.96 -8.28 12.35
N CYS A 63 5.98 -7.94 11.55
CA CYS A 63 6.54 -8.82 10.53
C CYS A 63 7.49 -9.86 11.17
N PRO A 64 7.14 -11.17 11.23
CA PRO A 64 7.98 -12.14 11.93
C PRO A 64 9.39 -12.30 11.35
N PRO A 65 9.62 -12.25 10.02
CA PRO A 65 10.96 -12.33 9.45
C PRO A 65 11.64 -10.96 9.29
N GLU A 66 11.08 -9.88 9.85
CA GLU A 66 11.64 -8.52 9.76
C GLU A 66 11.98 -8.12 8.31
N ALA A 67 11.02 -8.38 7.41
CA ALA A 67 11.18 -8.18 5.97
C ALA A 67 10.76 -6.78 5.49
N ILE A 68 10.09 -6.00 6.34
CA ILE A 68 9.58 -4.66 6.00
C ILE A 68 10.56 -3.63 6.57
N LEU A 69 11.15 -2.80 5.71
CA LEU A 69 12.11 -1.80 6.12
C LEU A 69 11.43 -0.52 6.65
N PRO A 70 12.04 0.19 7.60
CA PRO A 70 11.49 1.43 8.16
C PRO A 70 11.51 2.59 7.15
N GLU A 71 12.40 2.52 6.15
CA GLU A 71 12.66 3.56 5.16
C GLU A 71 12.46 3.04 3.73
N LYS A 72 12.28 3.97 2.80
CA LYS A 72 12.26 3.66 1.36
C LYS A 72 13.67 3.34 0.90
N VAL A 73 13.76 2.53 -0.15
CA VAL A 73 15.03 2.18 -0.78
C VAL A 73 14.94 2.32 -2.29
N ALA A 74 16.08 2.57 -2.92
CA ALA A 74 16.19 2.65 -4.37
C ALA A 74 16.03 1.26 -5.00
N VAL A 75 14.92 1.04 -5.70
CA VAL A 75 14.62 -0.20 -6.41
C VAL A 75 14.40 0.11 -7.88
N ARG A 76 15.38 -0.24 -8.70
CA ARG A 76 15.37 -0.02 -10.16
C ARG A 76 15.27 1.46 -10.54
N GLY A 77 15.97 2.32 -9.80
CA GLY A 77 16.03 3.77 -10.06
C GLY A 77 14.92 4.59 -9.42
N GLU A 78 14.01 3.97 -8.67
CA GLU A 78 12.94 4.65 -7.94
C GLU A 78 13.03 4.37 -6.44
N GLU A 79 12.97 5.42 -5.63
CA GLU A 79 12.85 5.35 -4.17
C GLU A 79 11.42 4.92 -3.79
N LYS A 80 11.28 3.76 -3.17
CA LYS A 80 9.95 3.25 -2.76
C LYS A 80 10.01 2.32 -1.55
N TRP A 81 8.84 2.09 -0.96
CA TRP A 81 8.67 1.04 0.04
C TRP A 81 9.00 -0.33 -0.56
N TYR A 82 9.84 -1.08 0.14
CA TYR A 82 10.30 -2.39 -0.31
C TYR A 82 10.19 -3.42 0.80
N VAL A 83 9.81 -4.63 0.40
CA VAL A 83 9.80 -5.81 1.26
C VAL A 83 10.93 -6.72 0.81
N ASP A 84 11.79 -7.10 1.75
CA ASP A 84 12.83 -8.09 1.53
C ASP A 84 12.18 -9.47 1.30
N PHE A 85 12.06 -9.85 0.02
CA PHE A 85 11.46 -11.10 -0.37
C PHE A 85 12.30 -12.32 0.01
N ASP A 86 13.62 -12.18 0.18
CA ASP A 86 14.48 -13.29 0.61
C ASP A 86 14.19 -13.67 2.06
N ARG A 87 13.73 -12.72 2.88
CA ARG A 87 13.21 -12.97 4.23
C ARG A 87 11.74 -13.37 4.24
N CYS A 88 10.90 -12.71 3.44
CA CYS A 88 9.45 -12.89 3.45
C CYS A 88 9.01 -14.24 2.86
N ILE A 89 9.54 -14.64 1.71
CA ILE A 89 9.08 -15.82 0.97
C ILE A 89 9.29 -17.13 1.74
N PRO A 90 10.44 -17.39 2.39
CA PRO A 90 10.61 -18.60 3.18
C PRO A 90 9.57 -18.73 4.31
N PHE A 91 9.31 -17.64 5.03
CA PHE A 91 8.30 -17.63 6.09
C PHE A 91 6.88 -17.82 5.52
N PHE A 92 6.56 -17.15 4.42
CA PHE A 92 5.29 -17.30 3.72
C PHE A 92 5.03 -18.75 3.31
N ALA A 93 6.05 -19.43 2.75
CA ALA A 93 5.95 -20.83 2.34
C ALA A 93 5.76 -21.77 3.54
N GLN A 94 6.54 -21.58 4.61
CA GLN A 94 6.44 -22.39 5.83
C GLN A 94 5.08 -22.27 6.52
N THR A 95 4.44 -21.10 6.42
CA THR A 95 3.14 -20.81 7.02
C THR A 95 1.96 -21.03 6.08
N SER A 96 2.19 -21.56 4.87
CA SER A 96 1.14 -21.79 3.86
C SER A 96 0.32 -20.52 3.53
N GLY A 97 0.97 -19.36 3.50
CA GLY A 97 0.34 -18.10 3.15
C GLY A 97 0.24 -17.09 4.30
N CYS A 98 1.39 -16.61 4.79
CA CYS A 98 1.44 -15.45 5.69
C CYS A 98 0.71 -14.24 5.07
N ALA A 99 0.08 -13.43 5.91
CA ALA A 99 -0.53 -12.15 5.54
C ALA A 99 -0.62 -11.18 6.72
N ILE A 100 0.23 -11.35 7.75
CA ILE A 100 0.12 -10.63 9.02
C ILE A 100 0.19 -9.11 8.79
N CYS A 101 1.16 -8.65 7.99
CA CYS A 101 1.33 -7.24 7.66
C CYS A 101 0.07 -6.59 7.04
N ILE A 102 -0.65 -7.34 6.20
CA ILE A 102 -1.92 -6.91 5.60
C ILE A 102 -3.03 -6.92 6.65
N ALA A 103 -3.12 -7.98 7.45
CA ALA A 103 -4.16 -8.13 8.46
C ALA A 103 -4.09 -7.06 9.57
N VAL A 104 -2.89 -6.69 10.01
CA VAL A 104 -2.70 -5.67 11.06
C VAL A 104 -2.73 -4.24 10.53
N CYS A 105 -2.66 -4.05 9.20
CA CYS A 105 -2.63 -2.72 8.60
C CYS A 105 -3.89 -1.92 9.02
N PRO A 106 -3.74 -0.70 9.55
CA PRO A 106 -4.89 0.11 9.98
C PRO A 106 -5.92 0.35 8.87
N TRP A 107 -5.47 0.41 7.61
CA TRP A 107 -6.32 0.54 6.43
C TRP A 107 -7.19 -0.69 6.17
N SER A 108 -6.76 -1.88 6.58
CA SER A 108 -7.52 -3.13 6.41
C SER A 108 -8.70 -3.27 7.38
N ARG A 109 -8.84 -2.37 8.35
CA ARG A 109 -9.98 -2.39 9.27
C ARG A 109 -11.25 -1.89 8.56
N PRO A 110 -12.35 -2.65 8.57
CA PRO A 110 -13.59 -2.25 7.89
C PRO A 110 -14.06 -0.84 8.30
N GLY A 111 -14.36 0.02 7.32
CA GLY A 111 -14.83 1.40 7.52
C GLY A 111 -13.75 2.39 8.00
N VAL A 112 -12.53 1.96 8.27
CA VAL A 112 -11.45 2.85 8.74
C VAL A 112 -10.75 3.56 7.59
N GLY A 113 -10.56 2.89 6.45
CA GLY A 113 -9.80 3.43 5.30
C GLY A 113 -10.34 4.76 4.77
N GLU A 114 -11.65 4.87 4.56
CA GLU A 114 -12.28 6.12 4.10
C GLU A 114 -12.09 7.26 5.12
N SER A 115 -12.21 6.95 6.41
CA SER A 115 -12.01 7.92 7.48
C SER A 115 -10.55 8.40 7.57
N LEU A 116 -9.58 7.51 7.32
CA LEU A 116 -8.16 7.84 7.26
C LEU A 116 -7.86 8.71 6.05
N ALA A 117 -8.32 8.33 4.86
CA ALA A 117 -8.14 9.12 3.65
C ALA A 117 -8.71 10.54 3.82
N ALA A 118 -9.91 10.69 4.38
CA ALA A 118 -10.51 11.99 4.64
C ALA A 118 -9.73 12.82 5.69
N LYS A 119 -9.12 12.19 6.69
CA LYS A 119 -8.25 12.89 7.68
C LYS A 119 -6.94 13.35 7.04
N LEU A 120 -6.31 12.48 6.25
CA LEU A 120 -5.06 12.77 5.55
C LEU A 120 -5.24 13.87 4.50
N ALA A 121 -6.33 13.83 3.74
CA ALA A 121 -6.68 14.91 2.80
C ALA A 121 -6.84 16.26 3.50
N ARG A 122 -7.53 16.31 4.66
CA ARG A 122 -7.65 17.54 5.46
C ARG A 122 -6.31 18.04 5.98
N ARG A 123 -5.42 17.14 6.40
CA ARG A 123 -4.06 17.49 6.84
C ARG A 123 -3.26 18.09 5.67
N ALA A 124 -3.27 17.44 4.51
CA ALA A 124 -2.58 17.91 3.32
C ALA A 124 -3.09 19.29 2.87
N ALA A 125 -4.41 19.50 2.87
CA ALA A 125 -5.01 20.80 2.54
C ALA A 125 -4.57 21.91 3.52
N ARG A 126 -4.45 21.60 4.82
CA ARG A 126 -3.94 22.55 5.80
C ARG A 126 -2.47 22.89 5.57
N GLN A 127 -1.63 21.89 5.32
CA GLN A 127 -0.19 22.10 5.07
C GLN A 127 0.08 22.89 3.78
N ALA A 128 -0.79 22.76 2.77
CA ALA A 128 -0.69 23.53 1.53
C ALA A 128 -1.12 25.01 1.68
N ALA A 129 -1.80 25.36 2.77
CA ALA A 129 -2.27 26.72 3.06
C ALA A 129 -1.32 27.50 4.00
N GLU A 130 -0.33 26.82 4.57
CA GLU A 130 0.75 27.38 5.40
C GLU A 130 1.97 27.73 4.52
#